data_AF-A0A3B0PFS3-F1
#
_entry.id   AF-A0A3B0PFS3-F1
#
_cell.length_a   1.000
_cell.length_b   1.000
_cell.length_c   1.000
_cell.angle_alpha   90.00
_cell.angle_beta   90.00
_cell.angle_gamma   90.00
#
_symmetry.space_group_name_H-M   'P 1'
#
loop_
_entity.id
_entity.type
_entity.pdbx_description
1 polymer ?
#
loop_
_entity_poly.entity_id
_entity_poly.type
_entity_poly.pdbx_seq_one_letter_code
_entity_poly.pdbx_strand_id
1 'polypeptide(L)' 'MTNHSSKILVIESPNKVKTIKKYLTDDYEIVATVGHIRDLPKYTLGFNTEDFVPKW' A
#
# COMPACT_ATOMS: atom_id res chain seq x y z
N MET A 1 20.57 -22.05 9.33
CA MET A 1 19.33 -21.35 9.73
C MET A 1 19.52 -19.88 9.38
N THR A 2 19.15 -19.45 8.17
CA THR A 2 19.24 -18.03 7.81
C THR A 2 17.95 -17.35 8.25
N ASN A 3 18.06 -16.43 9.21
CA ASN A 3 16.97 -15.51 9.55
C ASN A 3 16.74 -14.61 8.33
N HIS A 4 15.84 -15.00 7.43
CA HIS A 4 15.34 -14.08 6.41
C HIS A 4 14.37 -13.10 7.10
N SER A 5 14.91 -11.99 7.59
CA SER A 5 14.09 -10.80 7.82
C SER A 5 13.79 -10.20 6.45
N SER A 6 12.81 -10.77 5.75
CA SER A 6 12.38 -10.29 4.45
C SER A 6 11.76 -8.90 4.64
N LYS A 7 12.40 -7.88 4.08
CA LYS A 7 11.92 -6.50 4.18
C LYS A 7 10.75 -6.33 3.21
N ILE A 8 9.59 -5.90 3.69
CA ILE A 8 8.43 -5.68 2.81
C ILE A 8 8.48 -4.25 2.25
N LEU A 9 8.39 -4.14 0.92
CA LEU A 9 8.22 -2.89 0.22
C LEU A 9 6.83 -2.85 -0.44
N VAL A 10 5.98 -1.95 0.04
CA VAL A 10 4.62 -1.77 -0.50
C VAL A 10 4.62 -0.61 -1.51
N ILE A 11 4.07 -0.84 -2.69
CA ILE A 11 4.00 0.16 -3.77
C ILE A 11 2.60 0.22 -4.41
N GLU A 12 2.29 1.32 -5.09
CA GLU A 12 0.92 1.54 -5.59
C GLU A 12 0.56 0.69 -6.83
N SER A 13 1.45 0.56 -7.82
CA SER A 13 1.13 -0.11 -9.09
C SER A 13 2.00 -1.34 -9.39
N PRO A 14 1.41 -2.41 -9.98
CA PRO A 14 2.16 -3.60 -10.41
C PRO A 14 3.28 -3.30 -11.43
N ASN A 15 3.08 -2.26 -12.26
CA ASN A 15 4.06 -1.87 -13.28
C ASN A 15 5.37 -1.36 -12.66
N LYS A 16 5.30 -0.67 -11.51
CA LYS A 16 6.47 -0.20 -10.77
C LYS A 16 7.29 -1.37 -10.20
N VAL A 17 6.66 -2.52 -9.88
CA VAL A 17 7.36 -3.70 -9.33
C VAL A 17 8.47 -4.15 -10.28
N LYS A 18 8.15 -4.29 -11.57
CA LYS A 18 9.12 -4.74 -12.58
C LYS A 18 10.32 -3.81 -12.72
N THR A 19 10.11 -2.51 -12.55
CA THR A 19 11.18 -1.51 -12.60
C THR A 19 12.03 -1.54 -11.33
N ILE A 20 11.41 -1.57 -10.16
CA ILE A 20 12.10 -1.52 -8.86
C ILE A 20 12.91 -2.80 -8.60
N LYS A 21 12.42 -3.97 -9.05
CA LYS A 21 13.16 -5.25 -8.98
C LYS A 21 14.53 -5.21 -9.68
N LYS A 22 14.76 -4.29 -10.62
CA LYS A 22 16.06 -4.14 -11.28
C LYS A 22 17.11 -3.45 -10.39
N TYR A 23 16.67 -2.76 -9.34
CA TYR A 23 17.52 -1.95 -8.47
C TYR A 23 17.66 -2.50 -7.05
N LEU A 24 16.74 -3.36 -6.59
CA LEU A 24 16.76 -3.96 -5.26
C LEU A 24 17.35 -5.36 -5.28
N THR A 25 18.02 -5.74 -4.19
CA THR A 25 18.48 -7.11 -3.93
C THR A 25 17.31 -8.01 -3.50
N ASP A 26 17.50 -9.33 -3.54
CA ASP A 26 16.48 -10.34 -3.21
C ASP A 26 16.01 -10.35 -1.74
N ASP A 27 16.52 -9.42 -0.92
CA ASP A 27 16.13 -9.25 0.48
C ASP A 27 14.76 -8.58 0.66
N TYR A 28 14.13 -8.12 -0.43
CA TYR A 28 12.86 -7.42 -0.40
C TYR A 28 11.71 -8.22 -1.00
N GLU A 29 10.61 -8.32 -0.25
CA GLU A 29 9.32 -8.74 -0.75
C GLU A 29 8.54 -7.49 -1.23
N ILE A 30 8.30 -7.40 -2.54
CA ILE A 30 7.61 -6.24 -3.13
C ILE A 30 6.14 -6.58 -3.38
N VAL A 31 5.24 -5.84 -2.75
CA VAL A 31 3.78 -6.00 -2.84
C VAL A 31 3.16 -4.75 -3.46
N ALA A 32 2.22 -4.93 -4.40
CA ALA A 32 1.49 -3.81 -5.00
C ALA A 32 0.10 -3.67 -4.36
N THR A 33 -0.32 -2.45 -4.02
CA THR A 33 -1.67 -2.16 -3.48
C THR A 33 -2.75 -2.15 -4.55
N VAL A 34 -2.35 -2.00 -5.82
CA VAL A 34 -3.26 -1.92 -6.98
C VAL A 34 -4.26 -0.77 -6.82
N GLY A 35 -3.77 0.36 -6.32
CA GLY A 35 -4.57 1.56 -6.06
C GLY A 35 -4.90 1.78 -4.58
N HIS A 36 -6.04 2.41 -4.32
CA HIS A 36 -6.45 2.84 -2.98
C HIS A 36 -6.91 1.64 -2.15
N ILE A 37 -6.34 1.49 -0.94
CA ILE A 37 -6.68 0.41 0.00
C ILE A 37 -7.88 0.75 0.90
N ARG A 38 -8.24 2.03 0.95
CA ARG A 38 -9.31 2.58 1.78
C ARG A 38 -9.87 3.80 1.09
N ASP A 39 -11.18 3.94 1.17
CA ASP A 39 -11.93 5.05 0.58
C ASP A 39 -13.08 5.44 1.50
N LEU A 40 -13.63 6.63 1.30
CA LEU A 40 -14.81 7.05 2.04
C LEU A 40 -16.04 6.23 1.60
N PRO A 41 -17.04 6.05 2.48
CA PRO A 41 -18.29 5.39 2.14
C PRO A 41 -18.95 6.03 0.90
N LYS A 42 -19.20 5.23 -0.13
CA LYS A 42 -19.71 5.73 -1.44
C LYS A 42 -21.06 6.43 -1.39
N TYR A 43 -21.89 6.12 -0.40
CA TYR A 43 -23.30 6.56 -0.36
C TYR A 43 -23.65 7.36 0.89
N THR A 44 -22.67 7.71 1.72
CA THR A 44 -22.89 8.55 2.91
C THR A 44 -21.84 9.65 2.94
N LEU A 45 -22.03 10.66 3.80
CA LEU A 45 -21.13 11.81 3.87
C LEU A 45 -19.66 11.42 4.13
N GLY A 46 -19.39 10.27 4.76
CA GLY A 46 -18.04 9.75 4.92
C GLY A 46 -17.16 10.49 5.92
N PHE A 47 -17.64 11.56 6.56
CA PHE A 47 -16.95 12.24 7.65
C PHE A 47 -17.96 12.90 8.61
N ASN A 48 -17.51 13.28 9.80
CA ASN A 48 -18.27 14.08 10.75
C ASN A 48 -18.15 15.58 10.40
N THR A 49 -19.27 16.31 10.30
CA THR A 49 -19.29 17.72 9.88
C THR A 49 -18.74 18.71 10.89
N GLU A 50 -18.59 18.32 12.15
CA GLU A 50 -18.10 19.21 13.21
C GLU A 50 -16.57 19.22 13.31
N ASP A 51 -15.95 18.05 13.19
CA ASP A 51 -14.51 17.83 13.39
C ASP A 51 -13.78 17.33 12.13
N PHE A 52 -14.51 17.11 11.04
CA PHE A 52 -14.02 16.56 9.77
C PHE A 52 -13.33 15.19 9.91
N VAL A 53 -13.62 14.44 10.97
CA VAL A 53 -13.06 13.10 11.17
C VAL A 53 -13.67 12.15 10.14
N PRO A 54 -12.85 11.49 9.31
CA PRO A 54 -13.33 10.55 8.31
C PRO A 54 -13.88 9.26 8.94
N LYS A 55 -14.99 8.79 8.39
CA LYS A 55 -15.56 7.47 8.61
C LYS A 55 -15.03 6.59 7.48
N TRP A 56 -14.17 5.65 7.83
CA TRP A 56 -13.56 4.71 6.89
C TRP A 56 -14.36 3.43 6.74
#